data_AF-A0A4P6PDP3-F1
#
_entry.id   AF-A0A4P6PDP3-F1
#
_cell.length_a   1.000
_cell.length_b   1.000
_cell.length_c   1.000
_cell.angle_alpha   90.00
_cell.angle_beta   90.00
_cell.angle_gamma   90.00
#
_symmetry.space_group_name_H-M   'P 1'
#
loop_
_entity.id
_entity.type
_entity.pdbx_description
1 polymer ?
#
loop_
_entity_poly.entity_id
_entity_poly.type
_entity_poly.pdbx_seq_one_letter_code
_entity_poly.pdbx_strand_id
1 'polypeptide(L)'
;MEDKIHSQDKQDARDVILDLNFVPQWARKPPGENHYSRKDFDERPRREERPRREGRRDDRERSGRPRRDDRPRRESREPAKELPISVSFLPEQKRLASLVRQIHHSRRAYPLMDLANLLIHDEEGYLVKIEVNKDAPDFYLYQCKKCKSVAASEELIEQHILSSHLEDLYEKEEVETEPPAGNFPGVARCTKTGTLLGPPNHHSYNDKVAEVHAAHFSNMSLEDYKRFVETVKDEALVEQWREESRKQTVYRLKSDPEAEAVDLKKAELEFKKELPSMIEKTHRAIVPSKIARVLDDRDVTFAIKRVWSKESRFPLTLSFSMRAAFRHMHLHLFKAGKINFVTHIKPHPIKPQDTVPNIAEVLMFLKENPGSTRQQLLEVLHPSLDPKSPEAKEALKPISWLVERGHLIEFFNGTLSVPIGRQRR
;
A
#
# COMPACT_ATOMS: atom_id res chain seq x y z
N MET A 1 -20.32 35.70 -1.19
CA MET A 1 -20.41 34.22 -1.23
C MET A 1 -19.82 33.63 -2.51
N GLU A 2 -19.62 34.42 -3.57
CA GLU A 2 -19.11 33.95 -4.87
C GLU A 2 -17.58 33.75 -4.89
N ASP A 3 -16.80 34.52 -4.11
CA ASP A 3 -15.33 34.41 -4.10
C ASP A 3 -14.79 33.10 -3.48
N LYS A 4 -15.51 32.50 -2.51
CA LYS A 4 -15.10 31.22 -1.90
C LYS A 4 -15.29 30.04 -2.86
N ILE A 5 -16.33 30.09 -3.70
CA ILE A 5 -16.63 29.04 -4.69
C ILE A 5 -15.56 29.06 -5.79
N HIS A 6 -15.16 30.24 -6.26
CA HIS A 6 -14.10 30.38 -7.26
C HIS A 6 -12.70 30.01 -6.74
N SER A 7 -12.43 30.15 -5.44
CA SER A 7 -11.18 29.69 -4.84
C SER A 7 -11.12 28.17 -4.66
N GLN A 8 -12.24 27.52 -4.32
CA GLN A 8 -12.34 26.06 -4.21
C GLN A 8 -12.25 25.39 -5.57
N ASP A 9 -12.94 25.90 -6.60
CA ASP A 9 -12.83 25.38 -7.98
C ASP A 9 -11.41 25.54 -8.56
N LYS A 10 -10.69 26.62 -8.18
CA LYS A 10 -9.29 26.79 -8.57
C LYS A 10 -8.31 25.92 -7.77
N GLN A 11 -8.64 25.55 -6.55
CA GLN A 11 -7.88 24.59 -5.75
C GLN A 11 -8.13 23.16 -6.24
N ASP A 12 -9.37 22.77 -6.51
CA ASP A 12 -9.73 21.50 -7.13
C ASP A 12 -9.14 21.37 -8.55
N ALA A 13 -9.14 22.44 -9.34
CA ALA A 13 -8.44 22.45 -10.62
C ALA A 13 -6.91 22.35 -10.46
N ARG A 14 -6.31 22.93 -9.41
CA ARG A 14 -4.88 22.78 -9.13
C ARG A 14 -4.53 21.39 -8.61
N ASP A 15 -5.41 20.74 -7.84
CA ASP A 15 -5.26 19.36 -7.39
C ASP A 15 -5.51 18.34 -8.51
N VAL A 16 -6.34 18.68 -9.51
CA VAL A 16 -6.50 17.92 -10.76
C VAL A 16 -5.34 18.16 -11.74
N ILE A 17 -4.68 19.32 -11.68
CA ILE A 17 -3.50 19.68 -12.51
C ILE A 17 -2.18 19.15 -11.89
N LEU A 18 -2.18 18.78 -10.61
CA LEU A 18 -0.98 18.30 -9.90
C LEU A 18 -0.52 16.87 -10.25
N ASP A 19 -1.22 16.14 -11.13
CA ASP A 19 -0.78 14.81 -11.59
C ASP A 19 -0.77 14.62 -13.11
N LEU A 20 -0.50 15.70 -13.85
CA LEU A 20 0.01 15.62 -15.24
C LEU A 20 1.44 15.04 -15.33
N ASN A 21 1.83 14.22 -14.35
CA ASN A 21 2.97 13.32 -14.37
C ASN A 21 2.50 11.85 -14.45
N PHE A 22 1.46 11.60 -15.25
CA PHE A 22 0.95 10.26 -15.58
C PHE A 22 1.92 9.41 -16.45
N VAL A 23 3.20 9.78 -16.47
CA VAL A 23 4.28 9.07 -17.14
C VAL A 23 5.38 8.91 -16.10
N PRO A 24 5.61 7.68 -15.58
CA PRO A 24 6.75 7.40 -14.71
C PRO A 24 8.05 7.93 -15.33
N GLN A 25 9.02 8.37 -14.52
CA GLN A 25 10.25 8.98 -15.05
C GLN A 25 11.01 8.09 -16.06
N TRP A 26 10.84 6.77 -16.00
CA TRP A 26 11.41 5.81 -16.96
C TRP A 26 10.70 5.77 -18.33
N ALA A 27 9.46 6.27 -18.41
CA ALA A 27 8.66 6.36 -19.63
C ALA A 27 8.80 7.73 -20.35
N ARG A 28 9.58 8.66 -19.77
CA ARG A 28 10.05 9.90 -20.40
C ARG A 28 11.27 9.67 -21.32
N LYS A 29 11.24 8.62 -22.14
CA LYS A 29 12.25 8.45 -23.19
C LYS A 29 11.93 9.38 -24.37
N PRO A 30 12.94 9.87 -25.10
CA PRO A 30 12.71 10.84 -26.18
C PRO A 30 11.70 10.30 -27.21
N PRO A 31 10.81 11.15 -27.74
CA PRO A 31 9.86 10.76 -28.77
C PRO A 31 10.61 10.25 -30.01
N GLY A 32 10.47 8.97 -30.33
CA GLY A 32 11.11 8.35 -31.50
C GLY A 32 11.38 6.85 -31.38
N GLU A 33 11.49 6.29 -30.16
CA GLU A 33 11.71 4.85 -29.98
C GLU A 33 10.38 4.08 -29.89
N ASN A 34 9.90 3.59 -31.03
CA ASN A 34 8.66 2.83 -31.11
C ASN A 34 8.85 1.39 -30.63
N HIS A 35 8.46 1.13 -29.37
CA HIS A 35 8.42 -0.21 -28.79
C HIS A 35 7.45 -1.18 -29.52
N TYR A 36 6.68 -0.70 -30.49
CA TYR A 36 5.50 -1.39 -31.04
C TYR A 36 5.56 -1.67 -32.55
N SER A 37 6.63 -1.24 -33.23
CA SER A 37 6.79 -1.36 -34.69
C SER A 37 7.49 -2.63 -35.16
N ARG A 38 8.21 -3.35 -34.28
CA ARG A 38 8.99 -4.51 -34.74
C ARG A 38 8.14 -5.77 -34.88
N LYS A 39 7.99 -6.19 -36.15
CA LYS A 39 7.52 -7.52 -36.57
C LYS A 39 8.58 -8.61 -36.45
N ASP A 40 9.84 -8.28 -36.16
CA ASP A 40 10.93 -9.27 -36.12
C ASP A 40 11.54 -9.34 -34.71
N PHE A 41 11.15 -10.36 -33.95
CA PHE A 41 11.87 -10.85 -32.77
C PHE A 41 11.60 -12.35 -32.61
N ASP A 42 11.84 -13.12 -33.68
CA ASP A 42 11.95 -14.58 -33.64
C ASP A 42 13.39 -15.07 -33.38
N GLU A 43 14.38 -14.19 -33.35
CA GLU A 43 15.73 -14.56 -32.92
C GLU A 43 15.96 -14.17 -31.46
N ARG A 44 15.65 -15.09 -30.56
CA ARG A 44 16.40 -15.16 -29.30
C ARG A 44 17.84 -15.56 -29.67
N PRO A 45 18.88 -14.82 -29.24
CA PRO A 45 20.22 -15.39 -29.29
C PRO A 45 20.18 -16.67 -28.44
N ARG A 46 20.49 -17.81 -29.09
CA ARG A 46 20.71 -19.08 -28.38
C ARG A 46 21.74 -18.80 -27.29
N ARG A 47 21.35 -19.08 -26.04
CA ARG A 47 22.24 -19.04 -24.89
C ARG A 47 23.30 -20.12 -25.12
N GLU A 48 24.45 -19.73 -25.67
CA GLU A 48 25.61 -20.60 -25.78
C GLU A 48 25.96 -21.09 -24.37
N GLU A 49 25.91 -22.40 -24.20
CA GLU A 49 26.39 -23.09 -23.01
C GLU A 49 27.87 -22.79 -22.83
N ARG A 50 28.21 -22.05 -21.77
CA ARG A 50 29.59 -21.95 -21.33
C ARG A 50 30.01 -23.32 -20.78
N PRO A 51 31.10 -23.92 -21.29
CA PRO A 51 31.56 -25.21 -20.79
C PRO A 51 32.09 -25.07 -19.35
N ARG A 52 31.72 -26.04 -18.51
CA ARG A 52 32.31 -26.26 -17.18
C ARG A 52 33.82 -26.44 -17.33
N ARG A 53 34.61 -25.57 -16.70
CA ARG A 53 36.05 -25.80 -16.48
C ARG A 53 36.24 -26.42 -15.11
N GLU A 54 36.59 -27.70 -15.11
CA GLU A 54 37.24 -28.36 -13.99
C GLU A 54 38.68 -27.86 -13.81
N GLY A 55 39.12 -27.79 -12.56
CA GLY A 55 40.50 -27.75 -12.14
C GLY A 55 41.11 -26.35 -12.01
N ARG A 56 41.45 -25.94 -10.77
CA ARG A 56 42.83 -26.05 -10.23
C ARG A 56 42.88 -25.41 -8.84
N ARG A 57 43.49 -26.13 -7.89
CA ARG A 57 43.96 -25.60 -6.60
C ARG A 57 44.96 -24.48 -6.87
N ASP A 58 44.90 -23.40 -6.08
CA ASP A 58 46.09 -22.66 -5.69
C ASP A 58 45.83 -21.89 -4.38
N ASP A 59 46.58 -22.29 -3.37
CA ASP A 59 46.81 -21.59 -2.12
C ASP A 59 47.39 -20.20 -2.36
N ARG A 60 46.70 -19.14 -1.90
CA ARG A 60 47.34 -17.85 -1.59
C ARG A 60 46.71 -17.20 -0.38
N GLU A 61 47.41 -17.37 0.75
CA GLU A 61 47.38 -16.46 1.88
C GLU A 61 47.71 -15.03 1.42
N ARG A 62 46.87 -14.04 1.75
CA ARG A 62 47.30 -12.82 2.45
C ARG A 62 46.19 -11.81 2.73
N SER A 63 46.38 -11.18 3.89
CA SER A 63 45.93 -9.85 4.33
C SER A 63 44.60 -9.78 5.07
N GLY A 64 44.74 -9.79 6.40
CA GLY A 64 43.70 -9.50 7.35
C GLY A 64 43.18 -8.06 7.22
N ARG A 65 41.84 -7.96 7.21
CA ARG A 65 41.13 -6.75 7.60
C ARG A 65 40.55 -7.00 9.00
N PRO A 66 40.66 -6.07 9.97
CA PRO A 66 40.09 -6.27 11.29
C PRO A 66 38.57 -6.34 11.18
N ARG A 67 37.98 -7.41 11.69
CA ARG A 67 36.53 -7.60 11.77
C ARG A 67 35.95 -6.57 12.74
N ARG A 68 35.06 -5.72 12.23
CA ARG A 68 34.11 -4.93 13.04
C ARG A 68 33.07 -5.90 13.63
N ASP A 69 33.39 -6.51 14.76
CA ASP A 69 32.51 -7.48 15.45
C ASP A 69 31.87 -6.93 16.74
N ASP A 70 31.74 -5.61 16.88
CA ASP A 70 30.94 -4.98 17.95
C ASP A 70 29.68 -4.32 17.40
N ARG A 71 28.85 -5.10 16.70
CA ARG A 71 27.41 -4.80 16.63
C ARG A 71 26.71 -5.76 17.58
N PRO A 72 25.91 -5.29 18.54
CA PRO A 72 25.14 -6.17 19.40
C PRO A 72 24.38 -7.16 18.51
N ARG A 73 24.66 -8.44 18.72
CA ARG A 73 24.06 -9.56 18.02
C ARG A 73 22.56 -9.38 18.13
N ARG A 74 21.93 -8.89 17.06
CA ARG A 74 20.48 -8.80 16.95
C ARG A 74 19.98 -10.18 17.33
N GLU A 75 19.25 -10.28 18.44
CA GLU A 75 18.68 -11.54 18.92
C GLU A 75 18.14 -12.28 17.70
N SER A 76 18.58 -13.53 17.52
CA SER A 76 18.19 -14.36 16.39
C SER A 76 16.68 -14.52 16.44
N ARG A 77 15.94 -13.59 15.81
CA ARG A 77 14.49 -13.67 15.68
C ARG A 77 14.19 -15.00 15.03
N GLU A 78 13.41 -15.83 15.71
CA GLU A 78 12.98 -17.13 15.18
C GLU A 78 12.48 -16.96 13.74
N PRO A 79 12.81 -17.86 12.81
CA PRO A 79 12.35 -17.74 11.43
C PRO A 79 10.82 -17.70 11.41
N ALA A 80 10.25 -16.82 10.57
CA ALA A 80 8.81 -16.77 10.38
C ALA A 80 8.30 -18.11 9.85
N LYS A 81 7.17 -18.59 10.38
CA LYS A 81 6.59 -19.87 9.97
C LYS A 81 5.95 -19.73 8.60
N GLU A 82 6.07 -20.75 7.76
CA GLU A 82 5.37 -20.78 6.49
C GLU A 82 3.92 -21.20 6.72
N LEU A 83 3.01 -20.24 6.61
CA LEU A 83 1.57 -20.48 6.70
C LEU A 83 1.02 -21.06 5.39
N PRO A 84 -0.01 -21.94 5.44
CA PRO A 84 -0.65 -22.51 4.26
C PRO A 84 -1.63 -21.52 3.61
N ILE A 85 -1.13 -20.33 3.25
CA ILE A 85 -1.92 -19.25 2.65
C ILE A 85 -1.33 -18.81 1.30
N SER A 86 -2.22 -18.36 0.43
CA SER A 86 -1.90 -17.72 -0.84
C SER A 86 -2.27 -16.23 -0.75
N VAL A 87 -1.36 -15.38 -1.19
CA VAL A 87 -1.55 -13.92 -1.19
C VAL A 87 -1.61 -13.45 -2.64
N SER A 88 -2.59 -12.61 -2.94
CA SER A 88 -2.75 -11.93 -4.23
C SER A 88 -3.21 -10.49 -4.05
N PHE A 89 -3.05 -9.66 -5.07
CA PHE A 89 -3.41 -8.24 -5.01
C PHE A 89 -4.59 -7.92 -5.92
N LEU A 90 -5.51 -7.12 -5.40
CA LEU A 90 -6.68 -6.63 -6.11
C LEU A 90 -6.61 -5.10 -6.19
N PRO A 91 -7.12 -4.48 -7.26
CA PRO A 91 -7.20 -3.03 -7.33
C PRO A 91 -8.24 -2.51 -6.33
N GLU A 92 -7.95 -1.40 -5.66
CA GLU A 92 -8.96 -0.70 -4.86
C GLU A 92 -9.98 -0.01 -5.79
N GLN A 93 -11.27 -0.07 -5.45
CA GLN A 93 -12.36 0.31 -6.36
C GLN A 93 -12.40 1.80 -6.66
N LYS A 94 -12.20 2.68 -5.66
CA LYS A 94 -12.21 4.15 -5.83
C LYS A 94 -11.02 4.60 -6.67
N ARG A 95 -9.82 4.08 -6.38
CA ARG A 95 -8.60 4.36 -7.14
C ARG A 95 -8.69 3.85 -8.57
N LEU A 96 -9.22 2.63 -8.77
CA LEU A 96 -9.49 2.09 -10.09
C LEU A 96 -10.49 2.96 -10.88
N ALA A 97 -11.60 3.38 -10.25
CA ALA A 97 -12.59 4.23 -10.90
C ALA A 97 -11.99 5.59 -11.31
N SER A 98 -11.13 6.19 -10.47
CA SER A 98 -10.41 7.42 -10.81
C SER A 98 -9.51 7.23 -12.03
N LEU A 99 -8.71 6.16 -12.04
CA LEU A 99 -7.84 5.79 -13.16
C LEU A 99 -8.63 5.57 -14.45
N VAL A 100 -9.79 4.92 -14.38
CA VAL A 100 -10.66 4.72 -15.54
C VAL A 100 -11.19 6.06 -16.09
N ARG A 101 -11.65 6.97 -15.23
CA ARG A 101 -12.08 8.32 -15.66
C ARG A 101 -10.98 9.07 -16.41
N GLN A 102 -9.73 8.96 -15.94
CA GLN A 102 -8.58 9.56 -16.61
C GLN A 102 -8.33 8.95 -17.99
N ILE A 103 -8.46 7.62 -18.13
CA ILE A 103 -8.35 6.94 -19.44
C ILE A 103 -9.48 7.37 -20.39
N HIS A 104 -10.70 7.55 -19.89
CA HIS A 104 -11.81 8.08 -20.69
C HIS A 104 -11.52 9.49 -21.20
N HIS A 105 -11.03 10.37 -20.33
CA HIS A 105 -10.75 11.76 -20.68
C HIS A 105 -9.58 11.89 -21.67
N SER A 106 -8.51 11.13 -21.46
CA SER A 106 -7.32 11.23 -22.32
C SER A 106 -7.52 10.60 -23.70
N ARG A 107 -8.46 9.64 -23.84
CA ARG A 107 -8.71 8.89 -25.08
C ARG A 107 -7.47 8.17 -25.64
N ARG A 108 -6.45 7.97 -24.79
CA ARG A 108 -5.19 7.31 -25.14
C ARG A 108 -5.18 5.84 -24.73
N ALA A 109 -4.25 5.10 -25.31
CA ALA A 109 -3.96 3.71 -24.95
C ALA A 109 -2.77 3.63 -23.98
N TYR A 110 -2.98 2.95 -22.85
CA TYR A 110 -1.99 2.76 -21.80
C TYR A 110 -1.60 1.29 -21.65
N PRO A 111 -0.34 0.96 -21.39
CA PRO A 111 0.06 -0.40 -21.09
C PRO A 111 -0.60 -0.87 -19.79
N LEU A 112 -1.22 -2.06 -19.83
CA LEU A 112 -1.91 -2.64 -18.67
C LEU A 112 -0.97 -2.81 -17.46
N MET A 113 0.27 -3.24 -17.71
CA MET A 113 1.27 -3.44 -16.66
C MET A 113 1.65 -2.13 -15.97
N ASP A 114 1.65 -1.02 -16.69
CA ASP A 114 2.04 0.28 -16.15
C ASP A 114 0.94 0.83 -15.24
N LEU A 115 -0.33 0.64 -15.63
CA LEU A 115 -1.48 0.96 -14.78
C LEU A 115 -1.47 0.12 -13.50
N ALA A 116 -1.12 -1.17 -13.58
CA ALA A 116 -0.98 -2.02 -12.40
C ALA A 116 0.22 -1.60 -11.53
N ASN A 117 1.33 -1.17 -12.15
CA ASN A 117 2.49 -0.64 -11.43
C ASN A 117 2.17 0.65 -10.67
N LEU A 118 1.31 1.50 -11.24
CA LEU A 118 0.84 2.71 -10.55
C LEU A 118 0.07 2.33 -9.29
N LEU A 119 -0.85 1.37 -9.37
CA LEU A 119 -1.69 0.96 -8.23
C LEU A 119 -0.91 0.24 -7.13
N ILE A 120 0.06 -0.62 -7.45
CA ILE A 120 0.81 -1.37 -6.41
C ILE A 120 1.77 -0.49 -5.59
N HIS A 121 2.19 0.66 -6.14
CA HIS A 121 3.06 1.62 -5.47
C HIS A 121 2.28 2.74 -4.76
N ASP A 122 1.00 2.90 -5.06
CA ASP A 122 0.09 3.75 -4.29
C ASP A 122 -0.32 3.04 -3.00
N GLU A 123 -0.18 3.72 -1.86
CA GLU A 123 -0.53 3.18 -0.55
C GLU A 123 -2.01 2.91 -0.39
N GLU A 124 -2.88 3.47 -1.24
CA GLU A 124 -4.32 3.21 -1.25
C GLU A 124 -4.77 2.50 -2.53
N GLY A 125 -3.84 2.18 -3.45
CA GLY A 125 -4.16 1.69 -4.78
C GLY A 125 -4.61 0.24 -4.84
N TYR A 126 -4.36 -0.55 -3.80
CA TYR A 126 -4.57 -1.99 -3.81
C TYR A 126 -5.11 -2.55 -2.49
N LEU A 127 -5.77 -3.70 -2.61
CA LEU A 127 -6.21 -4.56 -1.52
C LEU A 127 -5.39 -5.85 -1.55
N VAL A 128 -5.09 -6.38 -0.37
CA VAL A 128 -4.40 -7.67 -0.19
C VAL A 128 -5.46 -8.74 0.05
N LYS A 129 -5.54 -9.70 -0.87
CA LYS A 129 -6.41 -10.87 -0.74
C LYS A 129 -5.57 -12.03 -0.22
N ILE A 130 -5.98 -12.57 0.92
CA ILE A 130 -5.35 -13.71 1.57
C ILE A 130 -6.35 -14.87 1.55
N GLU A 131 -5.96 -15.98 0.93
CA GLU A 131 -6.77 -17.18 0.81
C GLU A 131 -6.04 -18.38 1.40
N VAL A 132 -6.71 -19.13 2.26
CA VAL A 132 -6.20 -20.40 2.77
C VAL A 132 -6.10 -21.41 1.63
N ASN A 133 -4.97 -22.12 1.57
CA ASN A 133 -4.73 -23.14 0.56
C ASN A 133 -5.70 -24.31 0.74
N LYS A 134 -6.13 -24.90 -0.38
CA LYS A 134 -7.06 -26.04 -0.38
C LYS A 134 -6.50 -27.27 0.35
N ASP A 135 -5.18 -27.36 0.46
CA ASP A 135 -4.47 -28.47 1.12
C ASP A 135 -4.53 -28.39 2.65
N ALA A 136 -5.02 -27.27 3.22
CA ALA A 136 -5.16 -27.07 4.66
C ALA A 136 -6.57 -26.52 5.00
N PRO A 137 -7.64 -27.31 4.80
CA PRO A 137 -9.02 -26.86 5.03
C PRO A 137 -9.31 -26.56 6.51
N ASP A 138 -8.54 -27.13 7.44
CA ASP A 138 -8.72 -26.89 8.88
C ASP A 138 -8.06 -25.58 9.35
N PHE A 139 -7.30 -24.91 8.47
CA PHE A 139 -6.68 -23.63 8.78
C PHE A 139 -7.65 -22.48 8.50
N TYR A 140 -7.77 -21.56 9.45
CA TYR A 140 -8.63 -20.40 9.37
C TYR A 140 -7.83 -19.13 9.65
N LEU A 141 -8.32 -18.02 9.11
CA LEU A 141 -7.87 -16.68 9.45
C LEU A 141 -8.94 -16.01 10.30
N TYR A 142 -8.50 -15.17 11.22
CA TYR A 142 -9.38 -14.38 12.07
C TYR A 142 -9.25 -12.92 11.65
N GLN A 143 -10.33 -12.35 11.13
CA GLN A 143 -10.38 -10.98 10.64
C GLN A 143 -11.24 -10.10 11.55
N CYS A 144 -10.71 -8.92 11.91
CA CYS A 144 -11.50 -7.90 12.59
C CYS A 144 -12.55 -7.32 11.61
N LYS A 145 -13.82 -7.35 12.00
CA LYS A 145 -14.92 -6.83 11.17
C LYS A 145 -14.84 -5.32 10.95
N LYS A 146 -14.32 -4.56 11.92
CA LYS A 146 -14.18 -3.09 11.90
C LYS A 146 -13.02 -2.63 11.03
N CYS A 147 -11.78 -2.90 11.43
CA CYS A 147 -10.58 -2.40 10.75
C CYS A 147 -10.05 -3.33 9.65
N LYS A 148 -10.60 -4.54 9.48
CA LYS A 148 -10.12 -5.55 8.51
C LYS A 148 -8.71 -6.09 8.77
N SER A 149 -8.10 -5.81 9.93
CA SER A 149 -6.88 -6.48 10.40
C SER A 149 -7.10 -8.00 10.46
N VAL A 150 -6.04 -8.78 10.24
CA VAL A 150 -6.13 -10.24 10.13
C VAL A 150 -4.93 -10.92 10.79
N ALA A 151 -5.20 -12.03 11.47
CA ALA A 151 -4.21 -12.89 12.09
C ALA A 151 -4.50 -14.37 11.82
N ALA A 152 -3.48 -15.22 11.96
CA ALA A 152 -3.60 -16.68 11.92
C ALA A 152 -4.06 -17.27 13.27
N SER A 153 -3.87 -16.56 14.37
CA SER A 153 -4.29 -16.95 15.72
C SER A 153 -5.44 -16.07 16.20
N GLU A 154 -6.36 -16.66 16.96
CA GLU A 154 -7.50 -15.97 17.56
C GLU A 154 -7.03 -15.02 18.66
N GLU A 155 -6.07 -15.44 19.48
CA GLU A 155 -5.51 -14.66 20.58
C GLU A 155 -4.86 -13.36 20.09
N LEU A 156 -4.17 -13.40 18.93
CA LEU A 156 -3.56 -12.22 18.34
C LEU A 156 -4.59 -11.21 17.86
N ILE A 157 -5.70 -11.66 17.25
CA ILE A 157 -6.74 -10.72 16.82
C ILE A 157 -7.52 -10.16 18.01
N GLU A 158 -7.71 -10.94 19.07
CA GLU A 158 -8.33 -10.46 20.31
C GLU A 158 -7.50 -9.34 20.94
N GLN A 159 -6.18 -9.53 21.06
CA GLN A 159 -5.26 -8.51 21.55
C GLN A 159 -5.24 -7.26 20.67
N HIS A 160 -5.29 -7.44 19.34
CA HIS A 160 -5.39 -6.33 18.39
C HIS A 160 -6.68 -5.52 18.63
N ILE A 161 -7.83 -6.18 18.76
CA ILE A 161 -9.12 -5.51 18.95
C ILE A 161 -9.16 -4.81 20.31
N LEU A 162 -8.68 -5.46 21.38
CA LEU A 162 -8.55 -4.87 22.71
C LEU A 162 -7.70 -3.61 22.72
N SER A 163 -6.53 -3.63 22.06
CA SER A 163 -5.64 -2.46 22.04
C SER A 163 -6.10 -1.35 21.09
N SER A 164 -6.66 -1.71 19.93
CA SER A 164 -6.96 -0.74 18.85
C SER A 164 -8.38 -0.19 18.87
N HIS A 165 -9.35 -0.90 19.47
CA HIS A 165 -10.77 -0.56 19.40
C HIS A 165 -11.42 -0.31 20.77
N LEU A 166 -10.67 -0.37 21.86
CA LEU A 166 -11.19 -0.03 23.19
C LEU A 166 -11.56 1.45 23.28
N GLU A 167 -10.72 2.33 22.72
CA GLU A 167 -10.99 3.78 22.65
C GLU A 167 -12.21 4.13 21.77
N ASP A 168 -12.66 3.23 20.89
CA ASP A 168 -13.88 3.46 20.11
C ASP A 168 -15.15 3.37 20.97
N LEU A 169 -15.12 2.58 22.05
CA LEU A 169 -16.26 2.30 22.92
C LEU A 169 -16.16 2.99 24.27
N TYR A 170 -14.95 3.19 24.77
CA TYR A 170 -14.70 3.84 26.04
C TYR A 170 -14.05 5.20 25.83
N GLU A 171 -14.54 6.18 26.57
CA GLU A 171 -13.88 7.47 26.77
C GLU A 171 -12.97 7.36 28.00
N LYS A 172 -11.72 7.80 27.83
CA LYS A 172 -10.72 7.81 28.88
C LYS A 172 -10.85 9.13 29.63
N GLU A 173 -11.28 9.09 30.88
CA GLU A 173 -11.39 10.25 31.75
C GLU A 173 -10.38 10.13 32.90
N GLU A 174 -9.70 11.23 33.22
CA GLU A 174 -8.89 11.34 34.42
C GLU A 174 -9.76 11.99 35.50
N VAL A 175 -10.14 11.20 36.50
CA VAL A 175 -10.96 11.68 37.62
C VAL A 175 -10.06 11.87 38.84
N GLU A 176 -10.23 13.00 39.52
CA GLU A 176 -9.61 13.26 40.80
C GLU A 176 -10.37 12.51 41.90
N THR A 177 -9.78 11.43 42.41
CA THR A 177 -10.35 10.63 43.49
C THR A 177 -9.85 11.10 44.87
N GLU A 178 -10.57 10.70 45.93
CA GLU A 178 -10.21 11.06 47.29
C GLU A 178 -8.80 10.53 47.65
N PRO A 179 -7.98 11.33 48.36
CA PRO A 179 -6.64 10.94 48.71
C PRO A 179 -6.65 9.63 49.50
N PRO A 180 -5.71 8.70 49.22
CA PRO A 180 -5.72 7.38 49.86
C PRO A 180 -5.67 7.53 51.38
N ALA A 181 -6.71 7.04 52.06
CA ALA A 181 -6.83 7.11 53.51
C ALA A 181 -5.97 6.01 54.16
N GLY A 182 -4.96 6.42 54.94
CA GLY A 182 -4.08 5.48 55.63
C GLY A 182 -2.87 6.17 56.27
N ASN A 183 -2.31 5.52 57.29
CA ASN A 183 -1.01 5.90 57.84
C ASN A 183 0.10 5.30 56.97
N PHE A 184 0.84 6.14 56.26
CA PHE A 184 1.90 5.72 55.35
C PHE A 184 3.27 6.07 55.95
N PRO A 185 3.99 5.10 56.54
CA PRO A 185 5.26 5.36 57.21
C PRO A 185 6.43 5.67 56.24
N GLY A 186 6.19 5.66 54.92
CA GLY A 186 7.15 6.02 53.88
C GLY A 186 6.67 5.63 52.47
N VAL A 187 7.25 6.25 51.44
CA VAL A 187 6.98 5.98 50.03
C VAL A 187 8.17 5.30 49.37
N ALA A 188 7.92 4.26 48.57
CA ALA A 188 8.95 3.65 47.75
C ALA A 188 9.24 4.53 46.54
N ARG A 189 10.52 4.79 46.26
CA ARG A 189 10.98 5.47 45.05
C ARG A 189 11.97 4.61 44.28
N CYS A 190 11.94 4.71 42.95
CA CYS A 190 12.99 4.14 42.12
C CYS A 190 14.24 5.04 42.19
N THR A 191 15.39 4.49 42.60
CA THR A 191 16.67 5.24 42.68
C THR A 191 17.19 5.68 41.32
N LYS A 192 16.79 5.02 40.22
CA LYS A 192 17.26 5.33 38.86
C LYS A 192 16.41 6.38 38.14
N THR A 193 15.09 6.35 38.31
CA THR A 193 14.17 7.28 37.62
C THR A 193 13.66 8.38 38.53
N GLY A 194 13.81 8.24 39.86
CA GLY A 194 13.23 9.15 40.85
C GLY A 194 11.71 9.02 40.99
N THR A 195 11.07 8.11 40.24
CA THR A 195 9.60 7.95 40.22
C THR A 195 9.09 7.39 41.55
N LEU A 196 8.03 7.98 42.10
CA LEU A 196 7.33 7.51 43.29
C LEU A 196 6.44 6.31 42.91
N LEU A 197 6.67 5.17 43.56
CA LEU A 197 5.95 3.91 43.32
C LEU A 197 4.80 3.71 44.30
N GLY A 198 4.80 4.49 45.38
CA GLY A 198 3.82 4.43 46.46
C GLY A 198 4.31 3.66 47.69
N PRO A 199 3.54 3.67 48.79
CA PRO A 199 3.88 2.98 50.03
C PRO A 199 3.89 1.46 49.83
N PRO A 200 4.87 0.71 50.36
CA PRO A 200 4.92 -0.75 50.25
C PRO A 200 3.66 -1.48 50.77
N ASN A 201 2.90 -0.85 51.65
CA ASN A 201 1.68 -1.39 52.25
C ASN A 201 0.40 -1.08 51.42
N HIS A 202 0.50 -0.34 50.32
CA HIS A 202 -0.63 0.04 49.48
C HIS A 202 -0.85 -0.95 48.33
N HIS A 203 -2.09 -1.29 48.00
CA HIS A 203 -2.44 -2.26 46.96
C HIS A 203 -1.95 -1.84 45.55
N SER A 204 -1.88 -0.54 45.28
CA SER A 204 -1.37 0.00 44.00
C SER A 204 0.16 -0.08 43.85
N TYR A 205 0.93 -0.37 44.91
CA TYR A 205 2.39 -0.42 44.85
C TYR A 205 2.89 -1.48 43.85
N ASN A 206 2.33 -2.68 43.90
CA ASN A 206 2.74 -3.77 43.00
C ASN A 206 2.41 -3.46 41.53
N ASP A 207 1.23 -2.88 41.27
CA ASP A 207 0.80 -2.50 39.94
C ASP A 207 1.72 -1.38 39.38
N LYS A 208 2.07 -0.38 40.19
CA LYS A 208 2.97 0.72 39.77
C LYS A 208 4.42 0.26 39.55
N VAL A 209 4.90 -0.68 40.35
CA VAL A 209 6.22 -1.32 40.16
C VAL A 209 6.28 -2.05 38.82
N ALA A 210 5.23 -2.79 38.46
CA ALA A 210 5.16 -3.49 37.18
C ALA A 210 5.07 -2.52 36.00
N GLU A 211 4.29 -1.44 36.12
CA GLU A 211 4.15 -0.40 35.09
C GLU A 211 5.48 0.30 34.80
N VAL A 212 6.18 0.78 35.83
CA VAL A 212 7.47 1.49 35.66
C VAL A 212 8.54 0.55 35.13
N HIS A 213 8.53 -0.73 35.54
CA HIS A 213 9.40 -1.75 35.00
C HIS A 213 9.17 -1.96 33.51
N ALA A 214 7.92 -2.16 33.08
CA ALA A 214 7.57 -2.34 31.67
C ALA A 214 7.95 -1.12 30.81
N ALA A 215 7.76 0.10 31.34
CA ALA A 215 8.02 1.34 30.61
C ALA A 215 9.51 1.67 30.45
N HIS A 216 10.31 1.51 31.51
CA HIS A 216 11.71 2.02 31.53
C HIS A 216 12.77 0.91 31.59
N PHE A 217 12.38 -0.30 32.01
CA PHE A 217 13.30 -1.38 32.38
C PHE A 217 12.87 -2.74 31.79
N SER A 218 12.22 -2.74 30.63
CA SER A 218 11.76 -3.95 29.94
C SER A 218 12.87 -4.93 29.56
N ASN A 219 14.14 -4.48 29.59
CA ASN A 219 15.34 -5.26 29.32
C ASN A 219 15.96 -5.95 30.54
N MET A 220 15.43 -5.74 31.75
CA MET A 220 15.92 -6.38 32.99
C MET A 220 14.83 -7.22 33.66
N SER A 221 15.21 -8.15 34.53
CA SER A 221 14.22 -8.92 35.30
C SER A 221 13.52 -8.04 36.36
N LEU A 222 12.27 -8.36 36.69
CA LEU A 222 11.52 -7.67 37.75
C LEU A 222 12.21 -7.78 39.12
N GLU A 223 12.93 -8.89 39.37
CA GLU A 223 13.67 -9.13 40.60
C GLU A 223 14.91 -8.23 40.71
N ASP A 224 15.63 -8.04 39.60
CA ASP A 224 16.75 -7.11 39.55
C ASP A 224 16.27 -5.67 39.70
N TYR A 225 15.12 -5.32 39.11
CA TYR A 225 14.53 -3.99 39.23
C TYR A 225 14.16 -3.65 40.69
N LYS A 226 13.60 -4.60 41.44
CA LYS A 226 13.25 -4.42 42.86
C LYS A 226 14.43 -4.03 43.75
N ARG A 227 15.67 -4.34 43.35
CA ARG A 227 16.89 -3.93 44.08
C ARG A 227 17.16 -2.43 44.01
N PHE A 228 16.59 -1.75 43.01
CA PHE A 228 16.73 -0.30 42.82
C PHE A 228 15.59 0.48 43.46
N VAL A 229 14.67 -0.18 44.16
CA VAL A 229 13.56 0.45 44.88
C VAL A 229 13.95 0.65 46.32
N GLU A 230 13.95 1.90 46.78
CA GLU A 230 14.23 2.25 48.18
C GLU A 230 12.98 2.85 48.83
N THR A 231 12.77 2.58 50.12
CA THR A 231 11.67 3.19 50.88
C THR A 231 12.19 4.43 51.59
N VAL A 232 11.68 5.59 51.19
CA VAL A 232 12.03 6.89 51.78
C VAL A 232 10.94 7.33 52.74
N LYS A 233 11.33 7.63 53.98
CA LYS A 233 10.43 8.11 55.04
C LYS A 233 10.46 9.63 55.09
N ASP A 234 9.98 10.25 54.03
CA ASP A 234 9.90 11.71 53.88
C ASP A 234 8.44 12.12 53.70
N GLU A 235 7.94 12.97 54.60
CA GLU A 235 6.56 13.44 54.61
C GLU A 235 6.21 14.25 53.35
N ALA A 236 7.19 14.95 52.76
CA ALA A 236 6.97 15.70 51.52
C ALA A 236 6.75 14.78 50.31
N LEU A 237 7.48 13.65 50.24
CA LEU A 237 7.30 12.66 49.18
C LEU A 237 6.02 11.84 49.36
N VAL A 238 5.56 11.65 50.61
CA VAL A 238 4.25 11.06 50.91
C VAL A 238 3.13 11.95 50.38
N GLU A 239 3.23 13.26 50.55
CA GLU A 239 2.21 14.20 50.05
C GLU A 239 2.26 14.33 48.52
N GLN A 240 3.45 14.36 47.90
CA GLN A 240 3.58 14.32 46.44
C GLN A 240 2.97 13.04 45.85
N TRP A 241 3.23 11.89 46.46
CA TRP A 241 2.60 10.64 46.04
C TRP A 241 1.09 10.67 46.23
N ARG A 242 0.57 11.29 47.30
CA ARG A 242 -0.87 11.47 47.51
C ARG A 242 -1.48 12.31 46.40
N GLU A 243 -0.85 13.42 46.02
CA GLU A 243 -1.31 14.27 44.92
C GLU A 243 -1.25 13.55 43.56
N GLU A 244 -0.20 12.77 43.28
CA GLU A 244 -0.10 11.96 42.06
C GLU A 244 -1.15 10.83 42.05
N SER A 245 -1.43 10.24 43.21
CA SER A 245 -2.42 9.16 43.36
C SER A 245 -3.86 9.66 43.32
N ARG A 246 -4.12 10.98 43.39
CA ARG A 246 -5.46 11.54 43.16
C ARG A 246 -5.90 11.37 41.71
N LYS A 247 -4.96 11.32 40.76
CA LYS A 247 -5.29 11.20 39.34
C LYS A 247 -5.51 9.74 38.99
N GLN A 248 -6.77 9.30 38.96
CA GLN A 248 -7.14 7.96 38.52
C GLN A 248 -7.72 8.02 37.11
N THR A 249 -7.17 7.22 36.21
CA THR A 249 -7.76 7.02 34.89
C THR A 249 -8.91 6.04 34.98
N VAL A 250 -10.11 6.50 34.62
CA VAL A 250 -11.33 5.69 34.52
C VAL A 250 -11.83 5.69 33.09
N TYR A 251 -12.58 4.65 32.73
CA TYR A 251 -13.10 4.40 31.41
C TYR A 251 -14.63 4.44 31.47
N ARG A 252 -15.25 5.36 30.72
CA ARG A 252 -16.71 5.50 30.64
C ARG A 252 -17.20 5.05 29.26
N LEU A 253 -18.35 4.38 29.21
CA LEU A 253 -18.91 3.88 27.95
C LEU A 253 -19.49 5.03 27.12
N LYS A 254 -19.09 5.16 25.85
CA LYS A 254 -19.56 6.23 24.96
C LYS A 254 -21.04 6.11 24.57
N SER A 255 -21.58 4.89 24.54
CA SER A 255 -22.99 4.67 24.22
C SER A 255 -23.94 4.94 25.38
N ASP A 256 -23.41 4.93 26.61
CA ASP A 256 -24.16 5.20 27.83
C ASP A 256 -23.34 6.11 28.77
N PRO A 257 -23.43 7.44 28.59
CA PRO A 257 -22.68 8.40 29.39
C PRO A 257 -23.17 8.47 30.85
N GLU A 258 -24.28 7.82 31.21
CA GLU A 258 -24.73 7.69 32.61
C GLU A 258 -24.16 6.44 33.29
N ALA A 259 -23.52 5.54 32.54
CA ALA A 259 -22.89 4.35 33.11
C ALA A 259 -21.72 4.71 34.05
N GLU A 260 -21.56 3.92 35.12
CA GLU A 260 -20.46 4.07 36.07
C GLU A 260 -19.11 3.98 35.35
N ALA A 261 -18.22 4.94 35.64
CA ALA A 261 -16.86 4.91 35.13
C ALA A 261 -16.10 3.77 35.81
N VAL A 262 -15.46 2.92 35.02
CA VAL A 262 -14.80 1.68 35.49
C VAL A 262 -13.30 1.73 35.27
N ASP A 263 -12.56 0.96 36.07
CA ASP A 263 -11.12 0.76 35.86
C ASP A 263 -10.84 0.01 34.55
N LEU A 264 -9.64 0.18 34.00
CA LEU A 264 -9.19 -0.50 32.76
C LEU A 264 -9.44 -2.01 32.77
N LYS A 265 -9.10 -2.71 33.87
CA LYS A 265 -9.28 -4.17 33.99
C LYS A 265 -10.76 -4.58 33.86
N LYS A 266 -11.68 -3.77 34.38
CA LYS A 266 -13.13 -4.02 34.28
C LYS A 266 -13.65 -3.67 32.87
N ALA A 267 -13.19 -2.56 32.30
CA ALA A 267 -13.52 -2.17 30.92
C ALA A 267 -13.08 -3.23 29.91
N GLU A 268 -11.87 -3.76 30.04
CA GLU A 268 -11.36 -4.86 29.20
C GLU A 268 -12.17 -6.14 29.37
N LEU A 269 -12.58 -6.47 30.60
CA LEU A 269 -13.35 -7.68 30.87
C LEU A 269 -14.76 -7.60 30.28
N GLU A 270 -15.39 -6.43 30.35
CA GLU A 270 -16.69 -6.20 29.71
C GLU A 270 -16.53 -6.19 28.17
N PHE A 271 -15.50 -5.52 27.66
CA PHE A 271 -15.22 -5.47 26.23
C PHE A 271 -14.90 -6.86 25.64
N LYS A 272 -14.25 -7.74 26.41
CA LYS A 272 -14.01 -9.14 26.04
C LYS A 272 -15.29 -9.91 25.73
N LYS A 273 -16.43 -9.57 26.35
CA LYS A 273 -17.71 -10.22 26.05
C LYS A 273 -18.21 -9.90 24.64
N GLU A 274 -17.87 -8.72 24.13
CA GLU A 274 -18.24 -8.26 22.79
C GLU A 274 -17.28 -8.73 21.70
N LEU A 275 -16.05 -9.16 22.04
CA LEU A 275 -15.02 -9.58 21.08
C LEU A 275 -15.48 -10.64 20.06
N PRO A 276 -16.19 -11.72 20.43
CA PRO A 276 -16.60 -12.75 19.47
C PRO A 276 -17.49 -12.19 18.35
N SER A 277 -18.28 -11.15 18.65
CA SER A 277 -19.12 -10.50 17.64
C SER A 277 -18.30 -9.70 16.62
N MET A 278 -17.11 -9.23 17.00
CA MET A 278 -16.22 -8.40 16.18
C MET A 278 -15.23 -9.20 15.33
N ILE A 279 -15.07 -10.49 15.62
CA ILE A 279 -14.17 -11.39 14.90
C ILE A 279 -14.95 -12.16 13.83
N GLU A 280 -14.36 -12.24 12.65
CA GLU A 280 -14.84 -13.07 11.55
C GLU A 280 -13.83 -14.19 11.28
N LYS A 281 -14.25 -15.44 11.51
CA LYS A 281 -13.48 -16.63 11.14
C LYS A 281 -13.71 -16.93 9.65
N THR A 282 -12.65 -16.89 8.84
CA THR A 282 -12.76 -16.97 7.38
C THR A 282 -11.57 -17.70 6.73
N HIS A 283 -11.82 -18.34 5.59
CA HIS A 283 -10.75 -18.84 4.71
C HIS A 283 -10.25 -17.79 3.70
N ARG A 284 -10.97 -16.66 3.59
CA ARG A 284 -10.65 -15.58 2.65
C ARG A 284 -10.79 -14.24 3.34
N ALA A 285 -9.65 -13.60 3.60
CA ALA A 285 -9.59 -12.24 4.11
C ALA A 285 -9.21 -11.25 3.00
N ILE A 286 -9.85 -10.08 3.01
CA ILE A 286 -9.48 -8.95 2.16
C ILE A 286 -9.09 -7.80 3.07
N VAL A 287 -7.86 -7.32 2.91
CA VAL A 287 -7.24 -6.32 3.79
C VAL A 287 -6.79 -5.12 2.97
N PRO A 288 -7.14 -3.88 3.34
CA PRO A 288 -6.56 -2.70 2.73
C PRO A 288 -5.03 -2.67 2.90
N SER A 289 -4.33 -2.18 1.89
CA SER A 289 -2.87 -2.00 1.86
C SER A 289 -2.29 -1.34 3.12
N LYS A 290 -2.93 -0.27 3.63
CA LYS A 290 -2.48 0.43 4.86
C LYS A 290 -2.46 -0.51 6.07
N ILE A 291 -3.53 -1.27 6.28
CA ILE A 291 -3.65 -2.21 7.40
C ILE A 291 -2.70 -3.39 7.20
N ALA A 292 -2.56 -3.90 5.98
CA ALA A 292 -1.66 -5.01 5.66
C ALA A 292 -0.17 -4.72 5.97
N ARG A 293 0.22 -3.45 6.10
CA ARG A 293 1.59 -3.03 6.46
C ARG A 293 1.86 -3.03 7.96
N VAL A 294 0.81 -2.93 8.78
CA VAL A 294 0.87 -2.76 10.25
C VAL A 294 0.19 -3.91 10.99
N LEU A 295 0.07 -5.09 10.37
CA LEU A 295 -0.49 -6.27 11.03
C LEU A 295 0.43 -6.72 12.18
N ASP A 296 -0.19 -7.12 13.29
CA ASP A 296 0.51 -7.64 14.47
C ASP A 296 1.06 -9.05 14.24
N ASP A 297 0.38 -9.84 13.41
CA ASP A 297 0.82 -11.19 13.06
C ASP A 297 2.03 -11.15 12.12
N ARG A 298 3.18 -11.56 12.67
CA ARG A 298 4.46 -11.58 11.97
C ARG A 298 4.48 -12.57 10.80
N ASP A 299 3.84 -13.73 10.93
CA ASP A 299 3.90 -14.80 9.94
C ASP A 299 3.02 -14.44 8.74
N VAL A 300 1.84 -13.88 8.99
CA VAL A 300 0.98 -13.29 7.93
C VAL A 300 1.70 -12.14 7.24
N THR A 301 2.30 -11.23 8.00
CA THR A 301 3.08 -10.10 7.45
C THR A 301 4.24 -10.58 6.58
N PHE A 302 4.94 -11.63 7.01
CA PHE A 302 6.05 -12.21 6.24
C PHE A 302 5.55 -12.80 4.90
N ALA A 303 4.44 -13.54 4.92
CA ALA A 303 3.82 -14.07 3.71
C ALA A 303 3.42 -12.96 2.72
N ILE A 304 2.80 -11.88 3.21
CA ILE A 304 2.42 -10.72 2.38
C ILE A 304 3.66 -10.07 1.78
N LYS A 305 4.69 -9.76 2.59
CA LYS A 305 5.93 -9.13 2.12
C LYS A 305 6.65 -9.95 1.06
N ARG A 306 6.64 -11.28 1.20
CA ARG A 306 7.25 -12.20 0.22
C ARG A 306 6.61 -12.07 -1.17
N VAL A 307 5.27 -12.00 -1.22
CA VAL A 307 4.55 -11.87 -2.51
C VAL A 307 4.62 -10.42 -3.01
N TRP A 308 4.48 -9.43 -2.14
CA TRP A 308 4.58 -8.02 -2.50
C TRP A 308 5.94 -7.69 -3.16
N SER A 309 7.04 -8.25 -2.68
CA SER A 309 8.38 -8.06 -3.29
C SER A 309 8.46 -8.53 -4.75
N LYS A 310 7.67 -9.56 -5.12
CA LYS A 310 7.59 -10.04 -6.51
C LYS A 310 6.66 -9.16 -7.34
N GLU A 311 5.50 -8.82 -6.80
CA GLU A 311 4.46 -8.04 -7.49
C GLU A 311 4.83 -6.57 -7.66
N SER A 312 5.55 -5.97 -6.73
CA SER A 312 6.09 -4.60 -6.87
C SER A 312 7.07 -4.48 -8.06
N ARG A 313 7.76 -5.57 -8.43
CA ARG A 313 8.64 -5.59 -9.61
C ARG A 313 7.86 -5.82 -10.90
N PHE A 314 6.88 -6.70 -10.85
CA PHE A 314 6.06 -7.06 -12.01
C PHE A 314 4.65 -7.46 -11.54
N PRO A 315 3.67 -6.54 -11.61
CA PRO A 315 2.38 -6.68 -10.94
C PRO A 315 1.42 -7.59 -11.73
N LEU A 316 1.76 -8.87 -11.83
CA LEU A 316 1.09 -9.83 -12.68
C LEU A 316 -0.33 -10.15 -12.20
N THR A 317 -0.48 -10.55 -10.93
CA THR A 317 -1.79 -10.91 -10.36
C THR A 317 -2.73 -9.71 -10.34
N LEU A 318 -2.20 -8.54 -10.01
CA LEU A 318 -2.95 -7.28 -10.06
C LEU A 318 -3.37 -6.94 -11.50
N SER A 319 -2.47 -7.09 -12.49
CA SER A 319 -2.82 -6.84 -13.88
C SER A 319 -3.94 -7.77 -14.38
N PHE A 320 -3.99 -9.02 -13.92
CA PHE A 320 -5.03 -9.97 -14.31
C PHE A 320 -6.37 -9.62 -13.68
N SER A 321 -6.41 -9.24 -12.40
CA SER A 321 -7.64 -8.84 -11.72
C SER A 321 -8.24 -7.56 -12.34
N MET A 322 -7.40 -6.63 -12.80
CA MET A 322 -7.85 -5.42 -13.50
C MET A 322 -8.52 -5.69 -14.85
N ARG A 323 -8.18 -6.79 -15.57
CA ARG A 323 -8.74 -7.04 -16.91
C ARG A 323 -10.26 -7.21 -16.89
N ALA A 324 -10.78 -7.94 -15.91
CA ALA A 324 -12.21 -8.14 -15.76
C ALA A 324 -12.89 -6.81 -15.43
N ALA A 325 -12.36 -6.07 -14.46
CA ALA A 325 -12.90 -4.79 -14.04
C ALA A 325 -12.93 -3.76 -15.19
N PHE A 326 -11.86 -3.66 -15.99
CA PHE A 326 -11.81 -2.77 -17.15
C PHE A 326 -12.87 -3.09 -18.21
N ARG A 327 -13.16 -4.37 -18.45
CA ARG A 327 -14.23 -4.76 -19.38
C ARG A 327 -15.61 -4.33 -18.86
N HIS A 328 -15.84 -4.44 -17.55
CA HIS A 328 -17.09 -3.97 -16.93
C HIS A 328 -17.20 -2.44 -16.94
N MET A 329 -16.07 -1.72 -16.90
CA MET A 329 -16.03 -0.25 -16.96
C MET A 329 -15.86 0.30 -18.40
N HIS A 330 -16.29 -0.44 -19.42
CA HIS A 330 -16.27 0.00 -20.83
C HIS A 330 -14.90 0.40 -21.39
N LEU A 331 -13.83 -0.24 -20.90
CA LEU A 331 -12.51 -0.17 -21.52
C LEU A 331 -12.24 -1.40 -22.37
N HIS A 332 -11.50 -1.18 -23.45
CA HIS A 332 -11.10 -2.18 -24.42
C HIS A 332 -9.64 -2.56 -24.23
N LEU A 333 -9.40 -3.87 -24.16
CA LEU A 333 -8.05 -4.43 -24.13
C LEU A 333 -7.66 -4.93 -25.51
N PHE A 334 -6.48 -4.55 -25.97
CA PHE A 334 -5.90 -5.03 -27.22
C PHE A 334 -4.41 -5.30 -27.05
N LYS A 335 -3.83 -6.03 -27.99
CA LYS A 335 -2.40 -6.36 -27.97
C LYS A 335 -1.71 -5.60 -29.09
N ALA A 336 -0.64 -4.89 -28.76
CA ALA A 336 0.28 -4.29 -29.73
C ALA A 336 1.69 -4.86 -29.45
N GLY A 337 2.26 -5.55 -30.43
CA GLY A 337 3.47 -6.35 -30.23
C GLY A 337 3.24 -7.44 -29.17
N LYS A 338 4.06 -7.43 -28.10
CA LYS A 338 3.93 -8.37 -26.96
C LYS A 338 3.21 -7.77 -25.74
N ILE A 339 2.79 -6.50 -25.81
CA ILE A 339 2.24 -5.76 -24.67
C ILE A 339 0.71 -5.65 -24.79
N ASN A 340 0.02 -5.75 -23.65
CA ASN A 340 -1.42 -5.53 -23.56
C ASN A 340 -1.68 -4.07 -23.22
N PHE A 341 -2.54 -3.45 -24.01
CA PHE A 341 -2.98 -2.08 -23.87
C PHE A 341 -4.43 -2.01 -23.42
N VAL A 342 -4.75 -0.91 -22.75
CA VAL A 342 -6.10 -0.55 -22.32
C VAL A 342 -6.42 0.82 -22.90
N THR A 343 -7.59 0.96 -23.51
CA THR A 343 -8.09 2.22 -24.06
C THR A 343 -9.60 2.28 -23.90
N HIS A 344 -10.17 3.48 -23.84
CA HIS A 344 -11.62 3.66 -23.92
C HIS A 344 -12.16 3.45 -25.34
N ILE A 345 -11.33 3.70 -26.37
CA ILE A 345 -11.80 3.68 -27.76
C ILE A 345 -11.69 2.29 -28.33
N LYS A 346 -12.80 1.75 -28.84
CA LYS A 346 -12.79 0.43 -29.49
C LYS A 346 -11.99 0.50 -30.79
N PRO A 347 -10.89 -0.26 -30.93
CA PRO A 347 -10.13 -0.25 -32.18
C PRO A 347 -10.97 -0.77 -33.35
N HIS A 348 -11.06 0.03 -34.42
CA HIS A 348 -11.83 -0.24 -35.62
C HIS A 348 -11.00 0.09 -36.87
N PRO A 349 -10.20 -0.86 -37.37
CA PRO A 349 -9.34 -0.62 -38.53
C PRO A 349 -10.16 -0.38 -39.81
N ILE A 350 -9.75 0.60 -40.60
CA ILE A 350 -10.27 0.86 -41.94
C ILE A 350 -9.17 0.60 -42.98
N LYS A 351 -9.56 0.11 -44.15
CA LYS A 351 -8.65 -0.06 -45.29
C LYS A 351 -8.46 1.27 -46.02
N PRO A 352 -7.23 1.66 -46.40
CA PRO A 352 -6.98 2.92 -47.11
C PRO A 352 -7.82 3.10 -48.39
N GLN A 353 -8.16 2.01 -49.08
CA GLN A 353 -8.97 2.02 -50.30
C GLN A 353 -10.40 2.53 -50.09
N ASP A 354 -10.94 2.39 -48.88
CA ASP A 354 -12.32 2.75 -48.54
C ASP A 354 -12.41 4.18 -47.94
N THR A 355 -11.36 4.99 -48.11
CA THR A 355 -11.22 6.31 -47.47
C THR A 355 -10.92 7.43 -48.44
N VAL A 356 -11.18 8.67 -48.01
CA VAL A 356 -10.82 9.90 -48.73
C VAL A 356 -9.29 9.99 -48.90
N PRO A 357 -8.74 10.51 -50.01
CA PRO A 357 -7.31 10.51 -50.30
C PRO A 357 -6.41 10.98 -49.14
N ASN A 358 -6.73 12.11 -48.51
CA ASN A 358 -5.95 12.64 -47.37
C ASN A 358 -5.89 11.65 -46.19
N ILE A 359 -6.96 10.90 -45.92
CA ILE A 359 -6.99 9.89 -44.85
C ILE A 359 -6.20 8.66 -45.28
N ALA A 360 -6.33 8.25 -46.54
CA ALA A 360 -5.58 7.12 -47.10
C ALA A 360 -4.06 7.36 -46.99
N GLU A 361 -3.59 8.57 -47.30
CA GLU A 361 -2.19 8.98 -47.15
C GLU A 361 -1.69 8.85 -45.71
N VAL A 362 -2.46 9.37 -44.72
CA VAL A 362 -2.13 9.24 -43.29
C VAL A 362 -2.04 7.77 -42.87
N LEU A 363 -2.99 6.94 -43.30
CA LEU A 363 -3.02 5.51 -42.97
C LEU A 363 -1.85 4.75 -43.60
N MET A 364 -1.48 5.07 -44.84
CA MET A 364 -0.33 4.48 -45.51
C MET A 364 0.97 4.89 -44.83
N PHE A 365 1.14 6.19 -44.53
CA PHE A 365 2.32 6.69 -43.84
C PHE A 365 2.50 6.04 -42.46
N LEU A 366 1.44 5.93 -41.64
CA LEU A 366 1.50 5.29 -40.32
C LEU A 366 1.69 3.78 -40.37
N LYS A 367 1.36 3.14 -41.50
CA LYS A 367 1.64 1.72 -41.71
C LYS A 367 3.13 1.46 -41.97
N GLU A 368 3.79 2.38 -42.68
CA GLU A 368 5.23 2.32 -42.96
C GLU A 368 6.07 2.86 -41.80
N ASN A 369 5.56 3.88 -41.10
CA ASN A 369 6.18 4.55 -39.97
C ASN A 369 5.31 4.43 -38.70
N PRO A 370 5.10 3.21 -38.19
CA PRO A 370 4.33 3.02 -36.97
C PRO A 370 4.99 3.70 -35.78
N GLY A 371 4.20 4.48 -35.04
CA GLY A 371 4.58 5.22 -33.84
C GLY A 371 5.16 6.61 -34.11
N SER A 372 4.89 7.19 -35.29
CA SER A 372 5.09 8.63 -35.50
C SER A 372 4.18 9.46 -34.60
N THR A 373 4.63 10.67 -34.25
CA THR A 373 3.83 11.63 -33.50
C THR A 373 2.95 12.49 -34.42
N ARG A 374 1.96 13.19 -33.85
CA ARG A 374 1.15 14.18 -34.59
C ARG A 374 2.02 15.27 -35.24
N GLN A 375 3.13 15.65 -34.61
CA GLN A 375 4.06 16.65 -35.15
C GLN A 375 4.80 16.11 -36.38
N GLN A 376 5.33 14.90 -36.30
CA GLN A 376 6.01 14.26 -37.44
C GLN A 376 5.06 14.04 -38.63
N LEU A 377 3.80 13.70 -38.37
CA LEU A 377 2.78 13.63 -39.42
C LEU A 377 2.54 14.99 -40.08
N LEU A 378 2.47 16.06 -39.29
CA LEU A 378 2.29 17.41 -39.82
C LEU A 378 3.50 17.83 -40.67
N GLU A 379 4.72 17.58 -40.19
CA GLU A 379 5.95 17.90 -40.91
C GLU A 379 6.06 17.18 -42.25
N VAL A 380 5.63 15.92 -42.34
CA VAL A 380 5.73 15.13 -43.58
C VAL A 380 4.59 15.45 -44.56
N LEU A 381 3.36 15.55 -44.07
CA LEU A 381 2.18 15.74 -44.94
C LEU A 381 1.94 17.22 -45.27
N HIS A 382 2.36 18.12 -44.39
CA HIS A 382 2.18 19.57 -44.53
C HIS A 382 3.45 20.34 -44.11
N PRO A 383 4.60 20.13 -44.78
CA PRO A 383 5.89 20.74 -44.42
C PRO A 383 5.92 22.27 -44.44
N SER A 384 4.95 22.90 -45.09
CA SER A 384 4.82 24.36 -45.20
C SER A 384 4.07 25.01 -44.04
N LEU A 385 3.45 24.24 -43.14
CA LEU A 385 2.67 24.78 -42.02
C LEU A 385 3.51 24.88 -40.74
N ASP A 386 3.48 26.03 -40.07
CA ASP A 386 4.01 26.18 -38.72
C ASP A 386 3.14 25.35 -37.75
N PRO A 387 3.71 24.42 -36.94
CA PRO A 387 2.98 23.63 -35.96
C PRO A 387 2.10 24.42 -34.98
N LYS A 388 2.38 25.71 -34.75
CA LYS A 388 1.59 26.57 -33.85
C LYS A 388 0.47 27.35 -34.54
N SER A 389 0.43 27.33 -35.87
CA SER A 389 -0.54 28.06 -36.68
C SER A 389 -1.98 27.51 -36.53
N PRO A 390 -3.02 28.36 -36.71
CA PRO A 390 -4.41 27.88 -36.73
C PRO A 390 -4.65 26.89 -37.89
N GLU A 391 -3.96 27.04 -39.02
CA GLU A 391 -4.04 26.15 -40.18
C GLU A 391 -3.51 24.74 -39.87
N ALA A 392 -2.42 24.63 -39.10
CA ALA A 392 -1.93 23.34 -38.60
C ALA A 392 -2.95 22.64 -37.69
N LYS A 393 -3.68 23.38 -36.86
CA LYS A 393 -4.75 22.80 -36.03
C LYS A 393 -5.89 22.26 -36.88
N GLU A 394 -6.23 22.93 -37.98
CA GLU A 394 -7.24 22.45 -38.93
C GLU A 394 -6.78 21.16 -39.63
N ALA A 395 -5.53 21.11 -40.08
CA ALA A 395 -4.94 19.92 -40.69
C ALA A 395 -4.91 18.70 -39.74
N LEU A 396 -4.87 18.92 -38.42
CA LEU A 396 -4.91 17.87 -37.40
C LEU A 396 -6.34 17.43 -37.00
N LYS A 397 -7.40 18.17 -37.38
CA LYS A 397 -8.80 17.79 -37.06
C LYS A 397 -9.16 16.40 -37.59
N PRO A 398 -8.84 16.02 -38.85
CA PRO A 398 -9.09 14.67 -39.35
C PRO A 398 -8.42 13.58 -38.50
N ILE A 399 -7.19 13.81 -38.02
CA ILE A 399 -6.47 12.84 -37.19
C ILE A 399 -7.17 12.65 -35.84
N SER A 400 -7.65 13.74 -35.24
CA SER A 400 -8.37 13.66 -33.97
C SER A 400 -9.69 12.90 -34.13
N TRP A 401 -10.41 13.11 -35.24
CA TRP A 401 -11.60 12.32 -35.58
C TRP A 401 -11.27 10.84 -35.81
N LEU A 402 -10.17 10.53 -36.50
CA LEU A 402 -9.72 9.15 -36.71
C LEU A 402 -9.39 8.43 -35.40
N VAL A 403 -8.78 9.13 -34.44
CA VAL A 403 -8.54 8.60 -33.09
C VAL A 403 -9.87 8.38 -32.37
N GLU A 404 -10.77 9.36 -32.36
CA GLU A 404 -12.09 9.26 -31.70
C GLU A 404 -12.93 8.09 -32.20
N ARG A 405 -12.89 7.81 -33.50
CA ARG A 405 -13.62 6.68 -34.12
C ARG A 405 -12.89 5.34 -34.01
N GLY A 406 -11.66 5.34 -33.48
CA GLY A 406 -10.86 4.13 -33.30
C GLY A 406 -10.17 3.62 -34.56
N HIS A 407 -10.10 4.43 -35.61
CA HIS A 407 -9.35 4.14 -36.84
C HIS A 407 -7.85 4.33 -36.66
N LEU A 408 -7.47 5.18 -35.71
CA LEU A 408 -6.11 5.33 -35.22
C LEU A 408 -6.07 5.11 -33.71
N ILE A 409 -4.94 4.62 -33.21
CA ILE A 409 -4.66 4.47 -31.79
C ILE A 409 -3.61 5.50 -31.41
N GLU A 410 -3.94 6.38 -30.48
CA GLU A 410 -2.95 7.23 -29.81
C GLU A 410 -2.51 6.59 -28.50
N PHE A 411 -1.20 6.38 -28.35
CA PHE A 411 -0.62 5.85 -27.12
C PHE A 411 -0.34 6.96 -26.10
N PHE A 412 -0.14 6.56 -24.85
CA PHE A 412 0.15 7.47 -23.74
C PHE A 412 1.33 8.44 -23.99
N ASN A 413 2.31 8.02 -24.79
CA ASN A 413 3.50 8.80 -25.18
C ASN A 413 3.26 9.70 -26.42
N GLY A 414 2.03 9.80 -26.91
CA GLY A 414 1.65 10.64 -28.05
C GLY A 414 2.00 10.07 -29.42
N THR A 415 2.46 8.82 -29.49
CA THR A 415 2.69 8.13 -30.76
C THR A 415 1.39 7.54 -31.30
N LEU A 416 1.32 7.46 -32.63
CA LEU A 416 0.14 6.98 -33.35
C LEU A 416 0.42 5.66 -34.06
N SER A 417 -0.58 4.79 -34.11
CA SER A 417 -0.50 3.56 -34.90
C SER A 417 -1.87 3.18 -35.46
N VAL A 418 -1.84 2.47 -36.59
CA VAL A 418 -3.03 1.88 -37.19
C VAL A 418 -3.40 0.60 -36.42
N PRO A 419 -4.65 0.41 -36.00
CA PRO A 419 -5.10 -0.83 -35.38
C PRO A 419 -4.81 -2.02 -36.29
N ILE A 420 -4.15 -3.05 -35.77
CA ILE A 420 -4.05 -4.33 -36.48
C ILE A 420 -5.37 -5.05 -36.25
N GLY A 421 -6.15 -5.24 -37.32
CA GLY A 421 -7.38 -6.03 -37.25
C GLY A 421 -7.09 -7.43 -36.71
N ARG A 422 -7.97 -7.95 -35.84
CA ARG A 422 -7.93 -9.37 -35.49
C ARG A 422 -8.17 -10.17 -36.76
N GLN A 423 -7.11 -10.68 -37.39
CA GLN A 423 -7.24 -11.88 -38.20
C GLN A 423 -7.72 -12.97 -37.24
N ARG A 424 -9.01 -13.30 -37.31
CA ARG A 424 -9.50 -14.55 -36.72
C ARG A 424 -8.69 -15.66 -37.37
N ARG A 425 -7.81 -16.30 -36.59
CA ARG A 425 -7.36 -17.65 -36.91
C ARG A 425 -8.50 -18.61 -36.63
#